data_AF-A0A832MDB2-F1
#
_entry.id   AF-A0A832MDB2-F1
#
_cell.length_a   1.000
_cell.length_b   1.000
_cell.length_c   1.000
_cell.angle_alpha   90.00
_cell.angle_beta   90.00
_cell.angle_gamma   90.00
#
_symmetry.space_group_name_H-M   'P 1'
#
loop_
_entity.id
_entity.type
_entity.pdbx_description
1 polymer ?
#
loop_
_entity_poly.entity_id
_entity_poly.type
_entity_poly.pdbx_seq_one_letter_code
_entity_poly.pdbx_strand_id
1 'polypeptide(L)'
;MNLADYLLNVAAVLLWLSWRSARFIKPAPAATISSVLKHVGTTRPRRWLLLVWLLVLLLGRGVLYWRIGSRVNWVPLLNIGCLSLQFNSVSPTRMLIFSFASFGVMLFVFYVWLLLLDVVNRRVPDTDIWQKMVRLHLGWLHNLPAVLKITLPAFVLAAAWVFANPYLVEAGMAVRPTSAAQMIQQALVVGLGAFLAWKYLIVVVLFLGIVNTYLYLGSHSFWSFVNVTSRNILGPLRRAPLRTGRVDFSGAAALALVWLAWTAAERFLSVLFRRLPL
;
A
#
# COMPACT_ATOMS: atom_id res chain seq x y z
N MET A 1 -5.40 -11.14 18.02
CA MET A 1 -4.03 -10.69 17.64
C MET A 1 -3.98 -10.04 16.26
N ASN A 2 -4.76 -10.47 15.26
CA ASN A 2 -4.78 -9.86 13.91
C ASN A 2 -5.12 -8.36 13.89
N LEU A 3 -6.07 -7.89 14.71
CA LEU A 3 -6.40 -6.45 14.79
C LEU A 3 -5.23 -5.64 15.39
N ALA A 4 -4.61 -6.16 16.45
CA ALA A 4 -3.43 -5.53 17.05
C ALA A 4 -2.26 -5.49 16.04
N ASP A 5 -2.09 -6.54 15.24
CA ASP A 5 -1.13 -6.58 14.14
C ASP A 5 -1.37 -5.48 13.11
N TYR A 6 -2.62 -5.33 12.66
CA TYR A 6 -3.01 -4.26 11.75
C TYR A 6 -2.73 -2.88 12.34
N LEU A 7 -3.15 -2.61 13.59
CA LEU A 7 -2.93 -1.32 14.24
C LEU A 7 -1.44 -0.99 14.41
N LEU A 8 -0.62 -1.97 14.79
CA LEU A 8 0.83 -1.78 14.92
C LEU A 8 1.48 -1.52 13.56
N ASN A 9 1.03 -2.18 12.49
CA ASN A 9 1.52 -1.85 11.14
C ASN A 9 1.09 -0.44 10.72
N VAL A 10 -0.15 -0.01 11.02
CA VAL A 10 -0.59 1.38 10.75
C VAL A 10 0.32 2.37 11.50
N ALA A 11 0.58 2.14 12.78
CA ALA A 11 1.48 2.98 13.57
C ALA A 11 2.90 3.02 12.99
N ALA A 12 3.43 1.88 12.55
CA ALA A 12 4.73 1.79 11.90
C ALA A 12 4.78 2.59 10.58
N VAL A 13 3.73 2.49 9.76
CA VAL A 13 3.61 3.29 8.53
C VAL A 13 3.52 4.78 8.85
N LEU A 14 2.78 5.18 9.89
CA LEU A 14 2.72 6.58 10.32
C LEU A 14 4.08 7.11 10.79
N LEU A 15 4.87 6.32 11.52
CA LEU A 15 6.24 6.69 11.91
C LEU A 15 7.15 6.82 10.68
N TRP A 16 7.03 5.90 9.72
CA TRP A 16 7.76 5.97 8.45
C TRP A 16 7.42 7.24 7.66
N LEU A 17 6.12 7.56 7.55
CA LEU A 17 5.64 8.76 6.86
C LEU A 17 6.12 10.03 7.55
N SER A 18 6.07 10.08 8.88
CA SER A 18 6.58 11.20 9.68
C SER A 18 8.07 11.42 9.46
N TRP A 19 8.86 10.34 9.38
CA TRP A 19 10.29 10.42 9.08
C TRP A 19 10.58 10.91 7.65
N ARG A 20 9.78 10.49 6.66
CA ARG A 20 9.92 10.94 5.27
C ARG A 20 9.48 12.40 5.12
N SER A 21 8.35 12.77 5.71
CA SER A 21 7.76 14.11 5.60
C SER A 21 8.60 15.18 6.27
N ALA A 22 9.34 14.83 7.33
CA ALA A 22 10.33 15.69 7.97
C ALA A 22 11.40 16.25 6.99
N ARG A 23 11.60 15.63 5.81
CA ARG A 23 12.52 16.16 4.77
C ARG A 23 11.94 17.32 3.98
N PHE A 24 10.62 17.46 3.91
CA PHE A 24 9.95 18.39 2.98
C PHE A 24 9.59 19.73 3.61
N ILE A 25 9.64 19.82 4.94
CA ILE A 25 9.40 21.06 5.68
C ILE A 25 10.68 21.90 5.62
N LYS A 26 10.83 22.68 4.56
CA LYS A 26 11.84 23.75 4.53
C LYS A 26 11.45 24.80 5.58
N PRO A 27 12.39 25.28 6.41
CA PRO A 27 12.12 26.44 7.25
C PRO A 27 11.66 27.58 6.34
N ALA A 28 10.54 28.21 6.69
CA ALA A 28 10.11 29.41 5.99
C ALA A 28 11.22 30.47 6.13
N PRO A 29 11.60 31.17 5.04
CA PRO A 29 12.54 32.29 5.17
C PRO A 29 11.95 33.28 6.18
N ALA A 30 12.78 33.71 7.14
CA ALA A 30 12.39 34.64 8.19
C ALA A 30 12.10 36.01 7.59
N ALA A 31 10.90 36.20 7.05
CA ALA A 31 10.48 37.44 6.40
C ALA A 31 9.79 38.41 7.38
N THR A 32 9.50 38.01 8.63
CA THR A 32 8.73 38.84 9.56
C THR A 32 9.06 38.54 11.02
N ILE A 33 9.16 39.56 11.87
CA ILE A 33 9.49 39.45 13.32
C ILE A 33 8.45 38.58 14.07
N SER A 34 7.20 38.56 13.63
CA SER A 34 6.15 37.65 14.14
C SER A 34 6.45 36.17 13.88
N SER A 35 7.21 35.84 12.82
CA SER A 35 7.65 34.47 12.52
C SER A 35 8.81 34.00 13.40
N VAL A 36 9.55 34.93 14.00
CA VAL A 36 10.66 34.68 14.95
C VAL A 36 10.11 34.34 16.34
N LEU A 37 9.06 35.03 16.80
CA LEU A 37 8.41 34.77 18.09
C LEU A 37 7.70 33.41 18.14
N LYS A 38 7.11 32.96 17.03
CA LYS A 38 6.45 31.63 16.96
C LYS A 38 7.44 30.45 16.96
N HIS A 39 8.74 30.71 16.78
CA HIS A 39 9.77 29.67 16.68
C HIS A 39 10.27 29.12 18.02
N VAL A 40 9.83 29.67 19.16
CA VAL A 40 10.37 29.31 20.48
C VAL A 40 9.74 28.03 21.07
N GLY A 41 8.65 27.50 20.52
CA GLY A 41 7.80 26.51 21.22
C GLY A 41 7.77 25.07 20.71
N THR A 42 8.50 24.69 19.65
CA THR A 42 8.44 23.28 19.17
C THR A 42 9.83 22.70 18.99
N THR A 43 10.36 22.09 20.05
CA THR A 43 11.49 21.15 19.93
C THR A 43 11.03 19.98 19.07
N ARG A 44 11.30 20.08 17.77
CA ARG A 44 10.94 19.04 16.80
C ARG A 44 11.71 17.77 17.14
N PRO A 45 11.05 16.59 17.18
CA PRO A 45 11.76 15.35 17.42
C PRO A 45 12.81 15.16 16.34
N ARG A 46 14.06 14.93 16.78
CA ARG A 46 15.20 14.75 15.90
C ARG A 46 14.89 13.58 14.95
N ARG A 47 14.99 13.82 13.63
CA ARG A 47 14.52 12.89 12.58
C ARG A 47 14.96 11.42 12.77
N TRP A 48 16.16 11.16 13.28
CA TRP A 48 16.64 9.80 13.53
C TRP A 48 15.87 9.09 14.67
N LEU A 49 15.32 9.83 15.64
CA LEU A 49 14.51 9.27 16.72
C LEU A 49 13.27 8.57 16.17
N LEU A 50 12.67 9.06 15.07
CA LEU A 50 11.53 8.39 14.44
C LEU A 50 11.90 7.02 13.87
N LEU A 51 13.12 6.86 13.33
CA LEU A 51 13.61 5.55 12.89
C LEU A 51 13.92 4.63 14.07
N VAL A 52 14.42 5.18 15.17
CA VAL A 52 14.65 4.41 16.40
C VAL A 52 13.32 3.93 16.97
N TRP A 53 12.32 4.79 17.06
CA TRP A 53 10.97 4.38 17.49
C TRP A 53 10.35 3.34 16.56
N LEU A 54 10.55 3.48 15.24
CA LEU A 54 10.12 2.46 14.27
C LEU A 54 10.81 1.12 14.53
N LEU A 55 12.12 1.12 14.74
CA LEU A 55 12.90 -0.09 15.00
C LEU A 55 12.50 -0.73 16.34
N VAL A 56 12.34 0.06 17.40
CA VAL A 56 11.85 -0.41 18.71
C VAL A 56 10.46 -1.01 18.57
N LEU A 57 9.57 -0.38 17.81
CA LEU A 57 8.22 -0.89 17.56
C LEU A 57 8.27 -2.24 16.81
N LEU A 58 9.09 -2.37 15.76
CA LEU A 58 9.19 -3.60 14.97
C LEU A 58 9.83 -4.76 15.77
N LEU A 59 10.87 -4.50 16.55
CA LEU A 59 11.50 -5.49 17.42
C LEU A 59 10.57 -5.89 18.57
N GLY A 60 9.99 -4.90 19.26
CA GLY A 60 9.04 -5.12 20.35
C GLY A 60 7.84 -5.93 19.90
N ARG A 61 7.31 -5.64 18.71
CA ARG A 61 6.23 -6.39 18.06
C ARG A 61 6.61 -7.85 17.83
N GLY A 62 7.81 -8.13 17.32
CA GLY A 62 8.28 -9.51 17.14
C GLY A 62 8.36 -10.28 18.46
N VAL A 63 8.84 -9.64 19.53
CA VAL A 63 8.88 -10.22 20.88
C VAL A 63 7.47 -10.47 21.43
N LEU A 64 6.54 -9.53 21.25
CA LEU A 64 5.14 -9.68 21.65
C LEU A 64 4.48 -10.87 20.94
N TYR A 65 4.73 -11.04 19.64
CA TYR A 65 4.20 -12.17 18.87
C TYR A 65 4.76 -13.50 19.32
N TRP A 66 6.04 -13.56 19.64
CA TRP A 66 6.60 -14.77 20.20
C TRP A 66 6.05 -15.06 21.61
N ARG A 67 6.07 -14.10 22.53
CA ARG A 67 5.66 -14.31 23.94
C ARG A 67 4.17 -14.57 24.12
N ILE A 68 3.33 -13.81 23.43
CA ILE A 68 1.87 -13.89 23.55
C ILE A 68 1.32 -14.87 22.51
N GLY A 69 1.82 -14.82 21.28
CA GLY A 69 1.33 -15.68 20.19
C GLY A 69 1.61 -17.15 20.40
N SER A 70 2.74 -17.52 21.02
CA SER A 70 3.00 -18.91 21.39
C SER A 70 1.99 -19.45 22.41
N ARG A 71 1.58 -18.63 23.38
CA ARG A 71 0.61 -19.03 24.43
C ARG A 71 -0.80 -19.22 23.90
N VAL A 72 -1.17 -18.49 22.84
CA VAL A 72 -2.51 -18.52 22.25
C VAL A 72 -2.53 -19.33 20.95
N ASN A 73 -1.44 -20.06 20.62
CA ASN A 73 -1.27 -20.81 19.38
C ASN A 73 -1.63 -20.00 18.13
N TRP A 74 -1.28 -18.71 18.12
CA TRP A 74 -1.59 -17.82 17.01
C TRP A 74 -0.70 -18.14 15.81
N VAL A 75 -1.33 -18.31 14.63
CA VAL A 75 -0.64 -18.55 13.35
C VAL A 75 -0.89 -17.35 12.42
N PRO A 76 0.02 -16.36 12.42
CA PRO A 76 -0.08 -15.24 11.49
C PRO A 76 0.00 -15.67 10.02
N LEU A 77 -0.87 -15.06 9.21
CA LEU A 77 -0.93 -15.21 7.76
C LEU A 77 -0.39 -13.95 7.09
N LEU A 78 0.64 -14.10 6.26
CA LEU A 78 1.16 -13.02 5.43
C LEU A 78 0.63 -13.19 4.00
N ASN A 79 -0.30 -12.31 3.61
CA ASN A 79 -0.91 -12.33 2.28
C ASN A 79 -0.09 -11.48 1.31
N ILE A 80 0.49 -12.10 0.29
CA ILE A 80 1.29 -11.47 -0.77
C ILE A 80 0.46 -11.35 -2.05
N GLY A 81 -0.86 -11.22 -1.92
CA GLY A 81 -1.81 -11.15 -3.04
C GLY A 81 -2.24 -12.54 -3.53
N CYS A 82 -1.35 -13.30 -4.18
CA CYS A 82 -1.70 -14.62 -4.72
C CYS A 82 -1.42 -15.80 -3.78
N LEU A 83 -0.66 -15.57 -2.71
CA LEU A 83 -0.22 -16.59 -1.77
C LEU A 83 -0.28 -16.07 -0.33
N SER A 84 -0.64 -16.98 0.59
CA SER A 84 -0.67 -16.74 2.03
C SER A 84 0.41 -17.59 2.69
N LEU A 85 1.45 -16.95 3.23
CA LEU A 85 2.48 -17.63 4.01
C LEU A 85 2.05 -17.74 5.47
N GLN A 86 2.15 -18.94 6.03
CA GLN A 86 1.84 -19.20 7.44
C GLN A 86 3.11 -19.14 8.27
N PHE A 87 3.10 -18.30 9.30
CA PHE A 87 4.21 -18.18 10.24
C PHE A 87 3.77 -18.78 11.58
N ASN A 88 4.48 -19.80 12.07
CA ASN A 88 4.21 -20.39 13.37
C ASN A 88 4.94 -19.63 14.50
N SER A 89 4.23 -19.36 15.60
CA SER A 89 4.74 -18.55 16.73
C SER A 89 5.77 -19.25 17.64
N VAL A 90 6.34 -20.38 17.19
CA VAL A 90 7.23 -21.23 18.00
C VAL A 90 8.62 -20.61 18.14
N SER A 91 9.13 -19.97 17.08
CA SER A 91 10.49 -19.42 17.04
C SER A 91 10.49 -17.89 17.10
N PRO A 92 11.33 -17.26 17.95
CA PRO A 92 11.44 -15.80 18.02
C PRO A 92 11.95 -15.20 16.69
N THR A 93 12.88 -15.88 16.01
CA THR A 93 13.41 -15.44 14.72
C THR A 93 12.33 -15.40 13.65
N ARG A 94 11.46 -16.42 13.59
CA ARG A 94 10.31 -16.44 12.65
C ARG A 94 9.33 -15.30 12.91
N MET A 95 9.07 -14.99 14.18
CA MET A 95 8.19 -13.88 14.56
C MET A 95 8.80 -12.50 14.26
N LEU A 96 10.13 -12.35 14.39
CA LEU A 96 10.84 -11.15 13.95
C LEU A 96 10.75 -10.99 12.44
N ILE A 97 11.04 -12.03 11.66
CA ILE A 97 10.90 -12.01 10.20
C ILE A 97 9.47 -11.63 9.82
N PHE A 98 8.47 -12.22 10.47
CA PHE A 98 7.07 -11.87 10.23
C PHE A 98 6.77 -10.39 10.54
N SER A 99 7.30 -9.84 11.64
CA SER A 99 7.12 -8.42 12.01
C SER A 99 7.67 -7.48 10.93
N PHE A 100 8.88 -7.72 10.43
CA PHE A 100 9.45 -6.92 9.35
C PHE A 100 8.75 -7.15 8.01
N ALA A 101 8.42 -8.39 7.67
CA ALA A 101 7.77 -8.74 6.41
C ALA A 101 6.36 -8.16 6.29
N SER A 102 5.56 -8.25 7.35
CA SER A 102 4.21 -7.67 7.38
C SER A 102 4.21 -6.14 7.31
N PHE A 103 5.15 -5.48 7.99
CA PHE A 103 5.37 -4.04 7.82
C PHE A 103 5.80 -3.71 6.38
N GLY A 104 6.73 -4.49 5.83
CA GLY A 104 7.21 -4.34 4.45
C GLY A 104 6.09 -4.49 3.42
N VAL A 105 5.21 -5.48 3.57
CA VAL A 105 4.03 -5.68 2.72
C VAL A 105 3.07 -4.50 2.85
N MET A 106 2.77 -4.04 4.06
CA MET A 106 1.87 -2.88 4.23
C MET A 106 2.46 -1.61 3.62
N LEU A 107 3.77 -1.38 3.81
CA LEU A 107 4.47 -0.25 3.23
C LEU A 107 4.50 -0.33 1.71
N PHE A 108 4.73 -1.53 1.15
CA PHE A 108 4.67 -1.78 -0.28
C PHE A 108 3.28 -1.47 -0.83
N VAL A 109 2.21 -2.00 -0.24
CA VAL A 109 0.81 -1.71 -0.62
C VAL A 109 0.55 -0.20 -0.60
N PHE A 110 0.99 0.50 0.44
CA PHE A 110 0.86 1.95 0.54
C PHE A 110 1.56 2.68 -0.63
N TYR A 111 2.79 2.33 -0.98
CA TYR A 111 3.49 2.93 -2.13
C TYR A 111 2.84 2.57 -3.47
N VAL A 112 2.32 1.36 -3.61
CA VAL A 112 1.56 0.93 -4.79
C VAL A 112 0.28 1.75 -4.96
N TRP A 113 -0.36 2.15 -3.86
CA TRP A 113 -1.48 3.08 -3.87
C TRP A 113 -1.06 4.49 -4.30
N LEU A 114 0.06 5.01 -3.78
CA LEU A 114 0.57 6.32 -4.20
C LEU A 114 0.90 6.36 -5.69
N LEU A 115 1.51 5.29 -6.23
CA LEU A 115 1.79 5.17 -7.66
C LEU A 115 0.51 5.23 -8.50
N LEU A 116 -0.54 4.51 -8.07
CA LEU A 116 -1.84 4.55 -8.73
C LEU A 116 -2.43 5.97 -8.73
N LEU A 117 -2.44 6.64 -7.57
CA LEU A 117 -2.95 8.00 -7.46
C LEU A 117 -2.21 8.98 -8.37
N ASP A 118 -0.88 8.89 -8.44
CA ASP A 118 -0.10 9.77 -9.31
C ASP A 118 -0.34 9.48 -10.80
N VAL A 119 -0.52 8.22 -11.20
CA VAL A 119 -0.84 7.86 -12.59
C VAL A 119 -2.25 8.34 -12.99
N VAL A 120 -3.24 8.11 -12.12
CA VAL A 120 -4.64 8.52 -12.34
C VAL A 120 -4.75 10.05 -12.40
N ASN A 121 -4.07 10.75 -11.49
CA ASN A 121 -4.10 12.21 -11.38
C ASN A 121 -2.91 12.89 -12.08
N ARG A 122 -2.29 12.25 -13.08
CA ARG A 122 -1.13 12.80 -13.79
C ARG A 122 -1.37 14.18 -14.43
N ARG A 123 -2.64 14.49 -14.77
CA ARG A 123 -3.06 15.76 -15.38
C ARG A 123 -3.44 16.82 -14.36
N VAL A 124 -3.49 16.47 -13.06
CA VAL A 124 -3.83 17.41 -11.99
C VAL A 124 -2.59 18.25 -11.64
N PRO A 125 -2.71 19.59 -11.62
CA PRO A 125 -1.61 20.48 -11.28
C PRO A 125 -1.21 20.37 -9.80
N ASP A 126 0.04 20.74 -9.48
CA ASP A 126 0.61 20.73 -8.12
C ASP A 126 0.04 21.80 -7.17
N THR A 127 -0.97 22.55 -7.61
CA THR A 127 -1.71 23.48 -6.76
C THR A 127 -2.59 22.75 -5.74
N ASP A 128 -2.97 21.50 -6.01
CA ASP A 128 -3.70 20.65 -5.06
C ASP A 128 -2.74 20.09 -3.98
N ILE A 129 -3.05 20.37 -2.71
CA ILE A 129 -2.26 19.96 -1.54
C ILE A 129 -2.12 18.43 -1.48
N TRP A 130 -3.18 17.68 -1.76
CA TRP A 130 -3.17 16.22 -1.65
C TRP A 130 -2.35 15.57 -2.75
N GLN A 131 -2.49 16.06 -3.98
CA GLN A 131 -1.67 15.60 -5.11
C GLN A 131 -0.18 15.90 -4.87
N LYS A 132 0.13 17.10 -4.38
CA LYS A 132 1.48 17.48 -4.01
C LYS A 132 2.04 16.55 -2.92
N MET A 133 1.24 16.21 -1.90
CA MET A 133 1.66 15.25 -0.87
C MET A 133 1.97 13.87 -1.45
N VAL A 134 1.16 13.35 -2.36
CA VAL A 134 1.42 12.07 -3.04
C VAL A 134 2.77 12.11 -3.76
N ARG A 135 3.01 13.15 -4.57
CA ARG A 135 4.25 13.33 -5.34
C ARG A 135 5.48 13.49 -4.44
N LEU A 136 5.36 14.22 -3.34
CA LEU A 136 6.44 14.36 -2.35
C LEU A 136 6.84 13.01 -1.74
N HIS A 137 5.86 12.16 -1.39
CA HIS A 137 6.17 10.85 -0.81
C HIS A 137 6.84 9.90 -1.80
N LEU A 138 6.42 9.94 -3.08
CA LEU A 138 7.04 9.23 -4.21
C LEU A 138 8.47 9.73 -4.50
N GLY A 139 8.71 11.03 -4.34
CA GLY A 139 10.00 11.65 -4.63
C GLY A 139 10.39 11.45 -6.10
N TRP A 140 11.54 10.83 -6.35
CA TRP A 140 12.04 10.60 -7.71
C TRP A 140 11.16 9.66 -8.55
N LEU A 141 10.38 8.77 -7.91
CA LEU A 141 9.48 7.85 -8.63
C LEU A 141 8.38 8.59 -9.41
N HIS A 142 8.04 9.82 -9.01
CA HIS A 142 7.07 10.65 -9.73
C HIS A 142 7.57 11.05 -11.13
N ASN A 143 8.87 11.16 -11.36
CA ASN A 143 9.38 11.61 -12.66
C ASN A 143 9.36 10.49 -13.73
N LEU A 144 9.07 9.25 -13.33
CA LEU A 144 9.04 8.11 -14.24
C LEU A 144 7.83 8.16 -15.19
N PRO A 145 7.95 7.61 -16.42
CA PRO A 145 6.82 7.48 -17.31
C PRO A 145 5.73 6.58 -16.72
N ALA A 146 4.47 6.83 -17.06
CA ALA A 146 3.32 6.14 -16.47
C ALA A 146 3.39 4.61 -16.63
N VAL A 147 3.89 4.13 -17.78
CA VAL A 147 4.06 2.68 -18.03
C VAL A 147 5.00 2.06 -17.01
N LEU A 148 6.13 2.70 -16.72
CA LEU A 148 7.10 2.19 -15.75
C LEU A 148 6.55 2.24 -14.32
N LYS A 149 5.79 3.28 -13.95
CA LYS A 149 5.13 3.36 -12.63
C LYS A 149 4.13 2.22 -12.41
N ILE A 150 3.40 1.86 -13.46
CA ILE A 150 2.43 0.76 -13.44
C ILE A 150 3.17 -0.57 -13.31
N THR A 151 4.26 -0.81 -14.05
CA THR A 151 4.95 -2.11 -14.03
C THR A 151 5.91 -2.29 -12.84
N LEU A 152 6.40 -1.21 -12.25
CA LEU A 152 7.38 -1.24 -11.16
C LEU A 152 6.94 -2.07 -9.94
N PRO A 153 5.70 -1.96 -9.42
CA PRO A 153 5.21 -2.84 -8.36
C PRO A 153 5.41 -4.33 -8.65
N ALA A 154 5.11 -4.75 -9.89
CA ALA A 154 5.24 -6.15 -10.27
C ALA A 154 6.70 -6.60 -10.30
N PHE A 155 7.60 -5.77 -10.84
CA PHE A 155 9.05 -6.07 -10.84
C PHE A 155 9.64 -6.11 -9.43
N VAL A 156 9.28 -5.15 -8.57
CA VAL A 156 9.77 -5.12 -7.19
C VAL A 156 9.31 -6.34 -6.41
N LEU A 157 8.04 -6.72 -6.55
CA LEU A 157 7.51 -7.89 -5.84
C LEU A 157 8.06 -9.20 -6.41
N ALA A 158 8.25 -9.31 -7.73
CA ALA A 158 8.90 -10.45 -8.36
C ALA A 158 10.35 -10.60 -7.89
N ALA A 159 11.12 -9.51 -7.88
CA ALA A 159 12.49 -9.51 -7.38
C ALA A 159 12.54 -9.89 -5.89
N ALA A 160 11.67 -9.31 -5.07
CA ALA A 160 11.56 -9.66 -3.65
C ALA A 160 11.25 -11.15 -3.45
N TRP A 161 10.39 -11.74 -4.29
CA TRP A 161 10.14 -13.18 -4.27
C TRP A 161 11.39 -14.00 -4.59
N VAL A 162 12.14 -13.61 -5.64
CA VAL A 162 13.37 -14.32 -6.02
C VAL A 162 14.39 -14.32 -4.87
N PHE A 163 14.55 -13.20 -4.17
CA PHE A 163 15.47 -13.11 -3.03
C PHE A 163 14.93 -13.79 -1.77
N ALA A 164 13.63 -13.76 -1.52
CA ALA A 164 13.03 -14.33 -0.31
C ALA A 164 12.83 -15.86 -0.41
N ASN A 165 12.59 -16.40 -1.61
CA ASN A 165 12.23 -17.80 -1.81
C ASN A 165 13.25 -18.79 -1.22
N PRO A 166 14.58 -18.64 -1.38
CA PRO A 166 15.55 -19.53 -0.76
C PRO A 166 15.39 -19.62 0.77
N TYR A 167 15.23 -18.48 1.44
CA TYR A 167 15.03 -18.42 2.89
C TYR A 167 13.68 -19.01 3.32
N LEU A 168 12.64 -18.84 2.51
CA LEU A 168 11.33 -19.44 2.76
C LEU A 168 11.37 -20.97 2.63
N VAL A 169 12.14 -21.49 1.67
CA VAL A 169 12.37 -22.93 1.47
C VAL A 169 13.15 -23.52 2.64
N GLU A 170 14.25 -22.88 3.07
CA GLU A 170 15.03 -23.30 4.25
C GLU A 170 14.17 -23.32 5.53
N ALA A 171 13.24 -22.37 5.66
CA ALA A 171 12.32 -22.33 6.77
C ALA A 171 11.14 -23.33 6.66
N GLY A 172 11.04 -24.10 5.57
CA GLY A 172 9.96 -25.06 5.30
C GLY A 172 8.60 -24.40 5.02
N MET A 173 8.59 -23.12 4.62
CA MET A 173 7.37 -22.36 4.31
C MET A 173 6.99 -22.38 2.83
N ALA A 174 7.94 -22.74 1.96
CA ALA A 174 7.74 -22.83 0.52
C ALA A 174 8.40 -24.11 -0.03
N VAL A 175 7.87 -24.62 -1.15
CA VAL A 175 8.46 -25.75 -1.86
C VAL A 175 9.64 -25.26 -2.71
N ARG A 176 10.75 -26.01 -2.70
CA ARG A 176 11.93 -25.69 -3.51
C ARG A 176 11.58 -25.80 -5.00
N PRO A 177 11.83 -24.77 -5.82
CA PRO A 177 11.65 -24.89 -7.26
C PRO A 177 12.67 -25.90 -7.84
N THR A 178 12.20 -26.77 -8.73
CA THR A 178 13.01 -27.76 -9.44
C THR A 178 13.93 -27.14 -10.50
N SER A 179 13.60 -25.96 -11.04
CA SER A 179 14.39 -25.28 -12.07
C SER A 179 14.36 -23.74 -11.96
N ALA A 180 15.37 -23.08 -12.56
CA ALA A 180 15.43 -21.61 -12.63
C ALA A 180 14.25 -21.03 -13.43
N ALA A 181 13.77 -21.74 -14.46
CA ALA A 181 12.59 -21.35 -15.23
C ALA A 181 11.32 -21.31 -14.36
N GLN A 182 11.15 -22.30 -13.48
CA GLN A 182 10.03 -22.34 -12.53
C GLN A 182 10.11 -21.21 -11.50
N MET A 183 11.31 -20.86 -11.03
CA MET A 183 11.51 -19.71 -10.14
C MET A 183 11.06 -18.40 -10.79
N ILE A 184 11.39 -18.21 -12.07
CA ILE A 184 10.97 -17.03 -12.86
C ILE A 184 9.44 -17.03 -13.04
N GLN A 185 8.84 -18.18 -13.35
CA GLN A 185 7.38 -18.29 -13.47
C GLN A 185 6.68 -17.95 -12.16
N GLN A 186 7.13 -18.48 -11.02
CA GLN A 186 6.60 -18.13 -9.71
C GLN A 186 6.76 -16.64 -9.41
N ALA A 187 7.94 -16.07 -9.68
CA ALA A 187 8.20 -14.65 -9.47
C ALA A 187 7.29 -13.76 -10.34
N LEU A 188 7.02 -14.15 -11.59
CA LEU A 188 6.06 -13.44 -12.45
C LEU A 188 4.64 -13.48 -11.88
N VAL A 189 4.16 -14.65 -11.45
CA VAL A 189 2.80 -14.78 -10.88
C VAL A 189 2.67 -13.99 -9.57
N VAL A 190 3.69 -14.05 -8.71
CA VAL A 190 3.74 -13.27 -7.47
C VAL A 190 3.83 -11.77 -7.78
N GLY A 191 4.62 -11.37 -8.77
CA GLY A 191 4.72 -9.99 -9.26
C GLY A 191 3.38 -9.45 -9.77
N LEU A 192 2.64 -10.23 -10.55
CA LEU A 192 1.28 -9.86 -10.98
C LEU A 192 0.31 -9.69 -9.79
N GLY A 193 0.56 -10.41 -8.70
CA GLY A 193 -0.12 -10.22 -7.42
C GLY A 193 0.03 -8.81 -6.84
N ALA A 194 1.02 -8.00 -7.24
CA ALA A 194 1.14 -6.61 -6.80
C ALA A 194 -0.06 -5.75 -7.22
N PHE A 195 -0.62 -6.01 -8.42
CA PHE A 195 -1.79 -5.29 -8.93
C PHE A 195 -3.03 -5.54 -8.10
N LEU A 196 -3.04 -6.64 -7.34
CA LEU A 196 -4.12 -6.94 -6.42
C LEU A 196 -4.23 -5.83 -5.33
N ALA A 197 -3.14 -5.17 -4.95
CA ALA A 197 -3.21 -4.10 -3.95
C ALA A 197 -4.15 -2.94 -4.36
N TRP A 198 -4.35 -2.67 -5.66
CA TRP A 198 -5.13 -1.53 -6.15
C TRP A 198 -6.63 -1.59 -5.84
N LYS A 199 -7.21 -2.78 -5.67
CA LYS A 199 -8.65 -2.93 -5.39
C LYS A 199 -9.09 -2.08 -4.22
N TYR A 200 -8.36 -2.16 -3.11
CA TYR A 200 -8.76 -1.50 -1.86
C TYR A 200 -8.85 0.01 -2.04
N LEU A 201 -7.86 0.61 -2.71
CA LEU A 201 -7.85 2.04 -2.97
C LEU A 201 -8.96 2.45 -3.95
N ILE A 202 -9.13 1.70 -5.05
CA ILE A 202 -10.15 2.00 -6.07
C ILE A 202 -11.55 1.94 -5.44
N VAL A 203 -11.85 0.89 -4.68
CA VAL A 203 -13.15 0.72 -4.02
C VAL A 203 -13.40 1.87 -3.04
N VAL A 204 -12.43 2.21 -2.20
CA VAL A 204 -12.57 3.31 -1.22
C VAL A 204 -12.79 4.65 -1.93
N VAL A 205 -12.00 4.98 -2.95
CA VAL A 205 -12.14 6.26 -3.68
C VAL A 205 -13.47 6.34 -4.43
N LEU A 206 -13.91 5.26 -5.07
CA LEU A 206 -15.21 5.22 -5.75
C LEU A 206 -16.36 5.35 -4.75
N PHE A 207 -16.30 4.63 -3.63
CA PHE A 207 -17.30 4.73 -2.57
C PHE A 207 -17.38 6.15 -2.00
N LEU A 208 -16.25 6.75 -1.63
CA LEU A 208 -16.23 8.15 -1.17
C LEU A 208 -16.70 9.14 -2.24
N GLY A 209 -16.41 8.87 -3.51
CA GLY A 209 -16.91 9.66 -4.64
C GLY A 209 -18.44 9.60 -4.77
N ILE A 210 -19.03 8.42 -4.60
CA ILE A 210 -20.49 8.23 -4.55
C ILE A 210 -21.07 9.00 -3.37
N VAL A 211 -20.55 8.76 -2.17
CA VAL A 211 -21.02 9.43 -0.94
C VAL A 211 -20.98 10.95 -1.10
N ASN A 212 -19.88 11.50 -1.63
CA ASN A 212 -19.76 12.95 -1.84
C ASN A 212 -20.73 13.49 -2.91
N THR A 213 -21.11 12.66 -3.89
CA THR A 213 -22.08 13.05 -4.93
C THR A 213 -23.51 13.10 -4.38
N TYR A 214 -23.88 12.19 -3.47
CA TYR A 214 -25.24 12.11 -2.92
C TYR A 214 -25.45 12.89 -1.62
N LEU A 215 -24.46 12.96 -0.74
CA LEU A 215 -24.57 13.61 0.57
C LEU A 215 -23.93 15.01 0.64
N TYR A 216 -23.31 15.48 -0.46
CA TYR A 216 -22.57 16.75 -0.57
C TYR A 216 -21.84 17.15 0.72
N LEU A 217 -20.62 16.62 0.91
CA LEU A 217 -19.87 16.78 2.16
C LEU A 217 -19.06 18.09 2.24
N GLY A 218 -19.40 19.08 1.41
CA GLY A 218 -18.83 20.42 1.39
C GLY A 218 -17.65 20.62 0.42
N SER A 219 -17.07 21.82 0.43
CA SER A 219 -16.04 22.29 -0.51
C SER A 219 -14.59 22.09 -0.02
N HIS A 220 -14.38 21.24 1.00
CA HIS A 220 -13.05 20.99 1.55
C HIS A 220 -12.11 20.39 0.48
N SER A 221 -10.82 20.74 0.53
CA SER A 221 -9.81 20.32 -0.47
C SER A 221 -9.74 18.81 -0.66
N PHE A 222 -9.94 18.04 0.42
CA PHE A 222 -10.02 16.58 0.40
C PHE A 222 -11.16 16.06 -0.48
N TRP A 223 -12.37 16.61 -0.35
CA TRP A 223 -13.52 16.17 -1.14
C TRP A 223 -13.38 16.54 -2.61
N SER A 224 -12.74 17.69 -2.90
CA SER A 224 -12.34 18.06 -4.26
C SER A 224 -11.38 17.02 -4.85
N PHE A 225 -10.32 16.66 -4.12
CA PHE A 225 -9.35 15.65 -4.53
C PHE A 225 -10.00 14.28 -4.79
N VAL A 226 -10.86 13.82 -3.87
CA VAL A 226 -11.59 12.55 -4.02
C VAL A 226 -12.49 12.59 -5.26
N ASN A 227 -13.21 13.69 -5.49
CA ASN A 227 -14.10 13.84 -6.65
C ASN A 227 -13.34 13.86 -7.98
N VAL A 228 -12.20 14.56 -8.04
CA VAL A 228 -11.33 14.56 -9.24
C VAL A 228 -10.77 13.16 -9.48
N THR A 229 -10.28 12.51 -8.43
CA THR A 229 -9.70 11.16 -8.53
C THR A 229 -10.74 10.13 -8.96
N SER A 230 -11.94 10.14 -8.35
CA SER A 230 -13.01 9.21 -8.71
C SER A 230 -13.46 9.40 -10.16
N ARG A 231 -13.57 10.64 -10.63
CA ARG A 231 -13.88 10.94 -12.04
C ARG A 231 -12.80 10.46 -13.01
N ASN A 232 -11.53 10.57 -12.63
CA ASN A 232 -10.41 10.07 -13.44
C ASN A 232 -10.41 8.53 -13.51
N ILE A 233 -10.70 7.85 -12.39
CA ILE A 233 -10.87 6.39 -12.35
C ILE A 233 -12.06 5.94 -13.22
N LEU A 234 -13.17 6.70 -13.19
CA LEU A 234 -14.36 6.44 -14.00
C LEU A 234 -14.19 6.87 -15.48
N GLY A 235 -13.12 7.57 -15.83
CA GLY A 235 -12.81 8.05 -17.18
C GLY A 235 -13.05 7.02 -18.31
N PRO A 236 -12.52 5.78 -18.23
CA PRO A 236 -12.78 4.76 -19.25
C PRO A 236 -14.25 4.32 -19.32
N LEU A 237 -14.95 4.28 -18.18
CA LEU A 237 -16.36 3.85 -18.07
C LEU A 237 -17.36 4.93 -18.50
N ARG A 238 -16.96 6.20 -18.53
CA ARG A 238 -17.78 7.32 -19.01
C ARG A 238 -18.18 7.23 -20.49
N ARG A 239 -17.50 6.37 -21.27
CA ARG A 239 -17.89 6.11 -22.66
C ARG A 239 -19.17 5.28 -22.77
N ALA A 240 -19.54 4.54 -21.72
CA ALA A 240 -20.80 3.81 -21.68
C ALA A 240 -21.93 4.75 -21.22
N PRO A 241 -23.11 4.74 -21.86
CA PRO A 241 -24.25 5.57 -21.48
C PRO A 241 -24.94 4.99 -20.22
N LEU A 242 -24.28 5.07 -19.07
CA LEU A 242 -24.76 4.56 -17.77
C LEU A 242 -25.54 5.60 -16.94
N ARG A 243 -26.01 6.66 -17.60
CA ARG A 243 -26.81 7.72 -16.98
C ARG A 243 -28.26 7.55 -17.39
N THR A 244 -29.11 7.24 -16.42
CA THR A 244 -30.56 7.15 -16.61
C THR A 244 -31.20 8.39 -15.98
N GLY A 245 -31.52 9.38 -16.81
CA GLY A 245 -32.11 10.65 -16.38
C GLY A 245 -31.20 11.44 -15.44
N ARG A 246 -31.66 11.70 -14.21
CA ARG A 246 -30.92 12.47 -13.19
C ARG A 246 -30.01 11.62 -12.29
N VAL A 247 -30.07 10.29 -12.40
CA VAL A 247 -29.30 9.38 -11.53
C VAL A 247 -28.08 8.85 -12.28
N ASP A 248 -26.89 9.03 -11.71
CA ASP A 248 -25.62 8.56 -12.28
C ASP A 248 -25.23 7.21 -11.66
N PHE A 249 -25.47 6.11 -12.38
CA PHE A 249 -25.14 4.76 -11.94
C PHE A 249 -23.68 4.37 -12.23
N SER A 250 -22.87 5.24 -12.83
CA SER A 250 -21.50 4.92 -13.21
C SER A 250 -20.62 4.49 -12.03
N GLY A 251 -20.78 5.11 -10.87
CA GLY A 251 -20.04 4.75 -9.65
C GLY A 251 -20.37 3.34 -9.15
N ALA A 252 -21.67 2.99 -9.07
CA ALA A 252 -22.11 1.67 -8.63
C ALA A 252 -21.72 0.58 -9.63
N ALA A 253 -21.88 0.84 -10.93
CA ALA A 253 -21.45 -0.07 -11.99
C ALA A 253 -19.94 -0.30 -11.96
N ALA A 254 -19.15 0.75 -11.73
CA ALA A 254 -17.70 0.63 -11.59
C ALA A 254 -17.30 -0.22 -10.38
N LEU A 255 -17.96 -0.05 -9.23
CA LEU A 255 -17.73 -0.90 -8.05
C LEU A 255 -18.03 -2.38 -8.35
N ALA A 256 -19.15 -2.67 -9.02
CA ALA A 256 -19.51 -4.03 -9.42
C ALA A 256 -18.46 -4.63 -10.38
N LEU A 257 -18.03 -3.88 -11.40
CA LEU A 257 -17.01 -4.31 -12.35
C LEU A 257 -15.66 -4.53 -11.68
N VAL A 258 -15.24 -3.64 -10.78
CA VAL A 258 -13.99 -3.80 -10.01
C VAL A 258 -14.06 -5.06 -9.15
N TRP A 259 -15.21 -5.33 -8.52
CA TRP A 259 -15.39 -6.54 -7.72
C TRP A 259 -15.37 -7.82 -8.55
N LEU A 260 -16.01 -7.84 -9.72
CA LEU A 260 -16.00 -8.98 -10.65
C LEU A 260 -14.60 -9.22 -11.24
N ALA A 261 -13.98 -8.18 -11.80
CA ALA A 261 -12.63 -8.27 -12.37
C ALA A 261 -11.62 -8.75 -11.32
N TRP A 262 -11.76 -8.26 -10.10
CA TRP A 262 -10.94 -8.69 -8.98
C TRP A 262 -11.09 -10.17 -8.64
N THR A 263 -12.33 -10.61 -8.40
CA THR A 263 -12.59 -11.98 -7.94
C THR A 263 -12.14 -12.98 -8.99
N ALA A 264 -12.28 -12.63 -10.27
CA ALA A 264 -11.70 -13.38 -11.37
C ALA A 264 -10.16 -13.38 -11.33
N ALA A 265 -9.51 -12.23 -11.15
CA ALA A 265 -8.05 -12.11 -11.11
C ALA A 265 -7.41 -12.87 -9.93
N GLU A 266 -7.98 -12.77 -8.73
CA GLU A 266 -7.49 -13.48 -7.54
C GLU A 266 -7.60 -15.01 -7.71
N ARG A 267 -8.74 -15.48 -8.24
CA ARG A 267 -8.93 -16.89 -8.57
C ARG A 267 -7.97 -17.36 -9.66
N PHE A 268 -7.83 -16.59 -10.74
CA PHE A 268 -6.93 -16.92 -11.84
C PHE A 268 -5.48 -17.02 -11.37
N LEU A 269 -4.97 -16.04 -10.62
CA LEU A 269 -3.60 -16.03 -10.13
C LEU A 269 -3.35 -17.16 -9.12
N SER A 270 -4.29 -17.44 -8.22
CA SER A 270 -4.15 -18.54 -7.26
C SER A 270 -4.16 -19.92 -7.95
N VAL A 271 -5.00 -20.12 -8.96
CA VAL A 271 -5.02 -21.35 -9.78
C VAL A 271 -3.74 -21.48 -10.59
N LEU A 272 -3.29 -20.38 -11.22
CA LEU A 272 -2.05 -20.36 -12.01
C LEU A 272 -0.85 -20.73 -11.14
N PHE A 273 -0.76 -20.16 -9.93
CA PHE A 273 0.32 -20.49 -9.00
C PHE A 273 0.29 -21.96 -8.58
N ARG A 274 -0.88 -22.54 -8.30
CA ARG A 274 -1.02 -23.96 -7.93
C ARG A 274 -0.75 -24.93 -9.08
N ARG A 275 -0.97 -24.50 -10.33
CA ARG A 275 -0.75 -25.32 -11.53
C ARG A 275 0.71 -25.32 -11.99
N LEU A 276 1.56 -24.44 -11.45
CA LEU A 276 2.98 -24.55 -11.69
C LEU A 276 3.45 -25.88 -11.07
N PRO A 277 4.06 -26.79 -11.86
CA PRO A 277 4.55 -28.06 -11.34
C PRO A 277 5.49 -27.76 -10.18
N LEU A 278 5.31 -28.44 -9.04
CA LEU A 278 6.15 -28.29 -7.85
C LEU A 278 7.52 -28.91 -8.09
#